data_AF-A0A1G4G390-F1
#
_entry.id   AF-A0A1G4G390-F1
#
_cell.length_a   1.000
_cell.length_b   1.000
_cell.length_c   1.000
_cell.angle_alpha   90.00
_cell.angle_beta   90.00
_cell.angle_gamma   90.00
#
_symmetry.space_group_name_H-M   'P 1'
#
loop_
_entity.id
_entity.type
_entity.pdbx_description
1 polymer ?
#
loop_
_entity_poly.entity_id
_entity_poly.type
_entity_poly.pdbx_seq_one_letter_code
_entity_poly.pdbx_strand_id
1 'polypeptide(L)'
;MKTNFRHLLLAIFMIFAACEQDELIVPEQQPEQSKQQLVNPDFPMLQYSSRDAFYAALESGVESTRSTTSNSFISLLDEIPVSLRSASNDDEEMSYYELNGYDELVPNKDFAKLLNPNGEIMVNDTIYLINRNGTYYFPKEKEEEFRNIYAMDSIGTEVSEDLYELADNIYRFDTFKELKDLIEIDLDSLDFETNEVETRSSNNEPNYASFPSYKADRHTWLGKLRQGLFGNDKWYSVEIKNISKKRKVRGRLYAYHYAFYSEAGITGQVKKKNWIGWSKEPAQEIRVGWRPVVLTVKIPELARIQRPVIQQPVLTNVLAEPFPHKTARVEWVHVLLPTDLLTDQQVNQYTQQAIQMAFSHVRSKHNSVTEVKCKNIVMAGPSTIYHVMPDDFIIAYNAKEINRVCLLIPNQAHNFICGPSG
;
A
#
# COMPACT_ATOMS: atom_id res chain seq x y z
N MET A 1 56.92 4.83 28.97
CA MET A 1 57.64 3.64 28.45
C MET A 1 56.74 3.00 27.39
N LYS A 2 56.93 3.35 26.11
CA LYS A 2 57.63 2.55 25.08
C LYS A 2 57.05 1.13 24.85
N THR A 3 56.24 1.04 23.80
CA THR A 3 56.29 0.08 22.65
C THR A 3 56.26 -1.44 22.86
N ASN A 4 55.24 -2.05 22.24
CA ASN A 4 55.23 -3.21 21.33
C ASN A 4 56.08 -4.45 21.66
N PHE A 5 55.43 -5.61 21.71
CA PHE A 5 56.03 -6.84 21.18
C PHE A 5 54.97 -7.76 20.57
N ARG A 6 55.18 -8.07 19.29
CA ARG A 6 54.39 -8.97 18.43
C ARG A 6 54.97 -10.39 18.49
N HIS A 7 54.07 -11.37 18.35
CA HIS A 7 54.25 -12.74 17.84
C HIS A 7 54.94 -13.81 18.71
N LEU A 8 54.21 -14.91 18.94
CA LEU A 8 54.76 -16.26 19.06
C LEU A 8 53.70 -17.33 18.66
N LEU A 9 53.99 -18.06 17.56
CA LEU A 9 53.68 -19.45 17.17
C LEU A 9 52.20 -19.95 17.13
N LEU A 10 51.58 -20.44 16.03
CA LEU A 10 51.94 -21.42 14.96
C LEU A 10 52.54 -22.72 15.55
N ALA A 11 52.06 -23.94 15.40
CA ALA A 11 51.03 -24.65 14.64
C ALA A 11 50.71 -25.93 15.48
N ILE A 12 49.86 -26.90 15.14
CA ILE A 12 50.08 -27.97 14.15
C ILE A 12 48.90 -28.95 14.35
N PHE A 13 48.04 -29.21 13.36
CA PHE A 13 48.03 -30.45 12.56
C PHE A 13 46.82 -30.48 11.62
N MET A 14 47.14 -30.37 10.34
CA MET A 14 46.31 -30.71 9.20
C MET A 14 46.15 -32.21 9.08
N ILE A 15 44.98 -32.66 8.64
CA ILE A 15 44.85 -33.87 7.82
C ILE A 15 44.16 -33.45 6.50
N PHE A 16 44.96 -33.45 5.43
CA PHE A 16 44.60 -33.51 4.01
C PHE A 16 43.88 -34.85 3.71
N ALA A 17 43.12 -35.10 2.63
CA ALA A 17 42.64 -34.37 1.47
C ALA A 17 41.61 -35.28 0.75
N ALA A 18 40.70 -34.69 -0.03
CA ALA A 18 40.37 -35.16 -1.38
C ALA A 18 39.62 -34.05 -2.13
N CYS A 19 40.16 -33.65 -3.27
CA CYS A 19 39.58 -32.69 -4.21
C CYS A 19 38.30 -33.23 -4.85
N GLU A 20 37.31 -32.36 -5.02
CA GLU A 20 36.68 -32.21 -6.33
C GLU A 20 36.56 -30.69 -6.58
N GLN A 21 37.14 -30.25 -7.69
CA GLN A 21 37.10 -28.87 -8.15
C GLN A 21 35.76 -28.66 -8.84
N ASP A 22 34.78 -28.11 -8.13
CA ASP A 22 33.71 -27.40 -8.82
C ASP A 22 34.17 -25.96 -9.03
N GLU A 23 34.39 -25.63 -10.30
CA GLU A 23 34.62 -24.29 -10.78
C GLU A 23 33.57 -23.36 -10.19
N LEU A 24 34.00 -22.41 -9.35
CA LEU A 24 33.20 -21.23 -9.07
C LEU A 24 33.05 -20.48 -10.39
N ILE A 25 31.92 -20.71 -11.06
CA ILE A 25 31.43 -19.84 -12.13
C ILE A 25 31.24 -18.47 -11.49
N VAL A 26 32.27 -17.64 -11.60
CA VAL A 26 32.16 -16.19 -11.45
C VAL A 26 31.13 -15.77 -12.49
N PRO A 27 29.99 -15.18 -12.11
CA PRO A 27 29.06 -14.64 -13.08
C PRO A 27 29.85 -13.65 -13.95
N GLU A 28 29.95 -13.98 -15.23
CA GLU A 28 30.52 -13.11 -16.25
C GLU A 28 29.84 -11.75 -16.09
N GLN A 29 30.62 -10.75 -15.68
CA GLN A 29 30.19 -9.35 -15.73
C GLN A 29 29.92 -9.08 -17.21
N GLN A 30 28.63 -9.13 -17.58
CA GLN A 30 28.22 -8.62 -18.88
C GLN A 30 28.73 -7.18 -18.97
N PRO A 31 29.39 -6.82 -20.09
CA PRO A 31 29.95 -5.49 -20.23
C PRO A 31 28.84 -4.47 -20.01
N GLU A 32 29.12 -3.46 -19.19
CA GLU A 32 28.32 -2.24 -19.10
C GLU A 32 28.17 -1.68 -20.52
N GLN A 33 27.12 -2.10 -21.20
CA GLN A 33 26.56 -1.32 -22.28
C GLN A 33 26.07 -0.07 -21.59
N SER A 34 26.80 1.02 -21.83
CA SER A 34 26.36 2.38 -21.58
C SER A 34 24.90 2.48 -21.99
N LYS A 35 23.99 2.37 -21.00
CA LYS A 35 22.62 2.85 -21.18
C LYS A 35 22.80 4.32 -21.43
N GLN A 36 22.71 4.72 -22.69
CA GLN A 36 22.45 6.11 -23.03
C GLN A 36 21.32 6.53 -22.09
N GLN A 37 21.64 7.45 -21.21
CA GLN A 37 20.70 8.08 -20.30
C GLN A 37 19.59 8.60 -21.20
N LEU A 38 18.48 7.86 -21.28
CA LEU A 38 17.28 8.33 -21.96
C LEU A 38 16.96 9.62 -21.23
N VAL A 39 17.16 10.75 -21.92
CA VAL A 39 16.49 11.99 -21.58
C VAL A 39 15.03 11.59 -21.49
N ASN A 40 14.51 11.47 -20.26
CA ASN A 40 13.12 11.13 -20.06
C ASN A 40 12.32 12.17 -20.84
N PRO A 41 11.47 11.75 -21.79
CA PRO A 41 10.65 12.69 -22.53
C PRO A 41 9.93 13.61 -21.53
N ASP A 42 9.83 14.89 -21.86
CA ASP A 42 9.08 15.83 -21.04
C ASP A 42 7.59 15.51 -21.20
N PHE A 43 7.06 14.78 -20.22
CA PHE A 43 5.65 14.35 -20.22
C PHE A 43 4.83 15.38 -19.45
N PRO A 44 3.71 15.88 -20.02
CA PRO A 44 2.79 16.72 -19.27
C PRO A 44 2.37 16.07 -17.96
N MET A 45 2.25 16.87 -16.92
CA MET A 45 1.91 16.42 -15.56
C MET A 45 0.52 16.93 -15.18
N LEU A 46 -0.29 16.09 -14.55
CA LEU A 46 -1.57 16.50 -13.98
C LEU A 46 -1.34 17.43 -12.78
N GLN A 47 -2.20 18.45 -12.68
CA GLN A 47 -2.11 19.48 -11.66
C GLN A 47 -3.45 19.58 -10.90
N TYR A 48 -3.38 19.48 -9.58
CA TYR A 48 -4.52 19.60 -8.68
C TYR A 48 -4.35 20.82 -7.79
N SER A 49 -5.32 21.73 -7.79
CA SER A 49 -5.26 22.97 -7.00
C SER A 49 -5.33 22.75 -5.48
N SER A 50 -5.71 21.56 -5.04
CA SER A 50 -5.83 21.19 -3.63
C SER A 50 -5.68 19.69 -3.43
N ARG A 51 -5.36 19.28 -2.19
CA ARG A 51 -5.41 17.87 -1.79
C ARG A 51 -6.82 17.29 -1.94
N ASP A 52 -7.86 18.05 -1.64
CA ASP A 52 -9.25 17.60 -1.78
C ASP A 52 -9.61 17.33 -3.24
N ALA A 53 -9.12 18.17 -4.16
CA ALA A 53 -9.29 17.94 -5.60
C ALA A 53 -8.53 16.67 -6.06
N PHE A 54 -7.34 16.42 -5.51
CA PHE A 54 -6.60 15.18 -5.77
C PHE A 54 -7.37 13.95 -5.26
N TYR A 55 -7.88 13.98 -4.01
CA TYR A 55 -8.67 12.87 -3.46
C TYR A 55 -9.93 12.61 -4.26
N ALA A 56 -10.64 13.67 -4.68
CA ALA A 56 -11.82 13.53 -5.53
C ALA A 56 -11.51 12.85 -6.87
N ALA A 57 -10.38 13.17 -7.49
CA ALA A 57 -9.95 12.53 -8.74
C ALA A 57 -9.51 11.07 -8.55
N LEU A 58 -8.85 10.77 -7.42
CA LEU A 58 -8.48 9.41 -7.04
C LEU A 58 -9.73 8.53 -6.82
N GLU A 59 -10.78 9.09 -6.21
CA GLU A 59 -12.04 8.39 -5.94
C GLU A 59 -12.94 8.23 -7.18
N SER A 60 -13.02 9.26 -8.03
CA SER A 60 -13.88 9.24 -9.22
C SER A 60 -13.33 8.35 -10.34
N GLY A 61 -12.03 8.03 -10.32
CA GLY A 61 -11.36 7.30 -11.41
C GLY A 61 -11.43 8.02 -12.76
N VAL A 62 -11.74 9.33 -12.75
CA VAL A 62 -11.98 10.17 -13.92
C VAL A 62 -11.15 11.43 -13.79
N GLU A 63 -10.44 11.77 -14.87
CA GLU A 63 -9.76 13.03 -15.13
C GLU A 63 -10.75 14.20 -14.96
N SER A 64 -10.75 14.86 -13.80
CA SER A 64 -11.51 16.10 -13.66
C SER A 64 -10.75 17.10 -12.80
N THR A 65 -9.93 17.88 -13.49
CA THR A 65 -9.54 19.23 -13.05
C THR A 65 -9.89 20.22 -14.15
N ARG A 66 -10.39 21.39 -13.76
CA ARG A 66 -10.78 22.47 -14.68
C ARG A 66 -9.57 22.92 -15.50
N SER A 67 -9.82 23.09 -16.80
CA SER A 67 -8.95 23.57 -17.89
C SER A 67 -7.83 22.61 -18.31
N THR A 68 -7.94 22.15 -19.56
CA THR A 68 -6.98 21.38 -20.35
C THR A 68 -6.63 19.98 -19.82
N THR A 69 -7.53 19.01 -20.05
CA THR A 69 -7.04 17.86 -20.81
C THR A 69 -6.55 18.44 -22.14
N SER A 70 -5.26 18.75 -22.24
CA SER A 70 -4.66 18.62 -23.55
C SER A 70 -4.90 17.17 -23.94
N ASN A 71 -5.22 16.89 -25.19
CA ASN A 71 -5.26 15.53 -25.73
C ASN A 71 -3.84 14.88 -25.72
N SER A 72 -3.00 15.18 -24.73
CA SER A 72 -1.56 14.93 -24.67
C SER A 72 -1.07 14.48 -23.29
N PHE A 73 -1.92 14.40 -22.26
CA PHE A 73 -1.50 13.70 -21.04
C PHE A 73 -1.36 12.21 -21.37
N ILE A 74 -0.24 11.64 -20.94
CA ILE A 74 0.04 10.21 -21.04
C ILE A 74 0.17 9.73 -19.61
N SER A 75 -0.58 8.70 -19.25
CA SER A 75 -0.57 8.05 -17.96
C SER A 75 0.53 6.99 -17.88
N LEU A 76 0.95 6.62 -16.66
CA LEU A 76 1.69 5.36 -16.46
C LEU A 76 0.95 4.15 -17.02
N LEU A 77 -0.39 4.12 -16.93
CA LEU A 77 -1.16 2.96 -17.42
C LEU A 77 -1.35 2.94 -18.94
N ASP A 78 -0.97 4.00 -19.65
CA ASP A 78 -1.08 4.02 -21.10
C ASP A 78 -0.02 3.12 -21.76
N GLU A 79 -0.38 2.58 -22.92
CA GLU A 79 0.50 1.72 -23.70
C GLU A 79 1.73 2.46 -24.22
N ILE A 80 2.87 1.78 -24.19
CA ILE A 80 4.07 2.30 -24.82
C ILE A 80 3.94 2.24 -26.35
N PRO A 81 4.47 3.25 -27.07
CA PRO A 81 4.60 3.19 -28.52
C PRO A 81 5.30 1.92 -28.98
N VAL A 82 4.89 1.38 -30.13
CA VAL A 82 5.48 0.17 -30.72
C VAL A 82 7.00 0.26 -30.86
N SER A 83 7.54 1.47 -31.09
CA SER A 83 8.99 1.72 -31.18
C SER A 83 9.76 1.47 -29.89
N LEU A 84 9.10 1.50 -28.74
CA LEU A 84 9.68 1.19 -27.42
C LEU A 84 9.42 -0.26 -26.98
N ARG A 85 8.60 -1.02 -27.73
CA ARG A 85 8.38 -2.44 -27.46
C ARG A 85 9.66 -3.18 -27.85
N SER A 86 10.31 -3.81 -26.87
CA SER A 86 11.50 -4.64 -27.09
C SER A 86 11.22 -5.67 -28.19
N ALA A 87 12.14 -5.89 -29.14
CA ALA A 87 11.98 -6.87 -30.22
C ALA A 87 11.92 -8.34 -29.74
N SER A 88 12.00 -8.58 -28.42
CA SER A 88 12.05 -9.88 -27.79
C SER A 88 10.88 -10.06 -26.83
N ASN A 89 9.89 -10.81 -27.32
CA ASN A 89 8.79 -11.50 -26.64
C ASN A 89 7.44 -10.78 -26.62
N ASP A 90 6.57 -11.36 -27.45
CA ASP A 90 5.10 -11.32 -27.51
C ASP A 90 4.44 -9.96 -27.79
N ASP A 91 3.51 -9.96 -28.75
CA ASP A 91 2.58 -8.88 -29.11
C ASP A 91 1.65 -8.45 -27.95
N GLU A 92 2.05 -8.64 -26.68
CA GLU A 92 1.31 -8.17 -25.52
C GLU A 92 1.48 -6.65 -25.41
N GLU A 93 0.35 -5.94 -25.37
CA GLU A 93 0.27 -4.52 -25.03
C GLU A 93 0.98 -4.29 -23.67
N MET A 94 2.08 -3.54 -23.67
CA MET A 94 2.86 -3.20 -22.48
C MET A 94 2.68 -1.72 -22.15
N SER A 95 2.39 -1.43 -20.89
CA SER A 95 2.24 -0.05 -20.38
C SER A 95 3.57 0.53 -19.87
N TYR A 96 3.64 1.86 -19.75
CA TYR A 96 4.78 2.53 -19.06
C TYR A 96 4.92 2.02 -17.61
N TYR A 97 3.81 1.72 -16.96
CA TYR A 97 3.71 1.17 -15.61
C TYR A 97 4.47 -0.15 -15.48
N GLU A 98 4.29 -1.06 -16.42
CA GLU A 98 4.99 -2.35 -16.44
C GLU A 98 6.45 -2.21 -16.87
N LEU A 99 6.72 -1.40 -17.91
CA LEU A 99 8.07 -1.19 -18.42
C LEU A 99 9.00 -0.59 -17.36
N ASN A 100 8.50 0.40 -16.61
CA ASN A 100 9.28 1.12 -15.61
C ASN A 100 9.22 0.46 -14.21
N GLY A 101 8.43 -0.61 -14.04
CA GLY A 101 8.31 -1.35 -12.79
C GLY A 101 7.60 -0.58 -11.68
N TYR A 102 6.55 0.17 -12.02
CA TYR A 102 5.73 0.90 -11.04
C TYR A 102 4.73 0.01 -10.31
N ASP A 103 4.57 -1.26 -10.70
CA ASP A 103 3.68 -2.20 -10.01
C ASP A 103 4.06 -2.45 -8.55
N GLU A 104 5.35 -2.33 -8.24
CA GLU A 104 5.84 -2.42 -6.87
C GLU A 104 5.83 -1.08 -6.14
N LEU A 105 6.01 0.03 -6.88
CA LEU A 105 6.14 1.39 -6.33
C LEU A 105 4.79 2.06 -6.10
N VAL A 106 3.80 1.80 -6.96
CA VAL A 106 2.47 2.40 -6.96
C VAL A 106 1.41 1.32 -7.26
N PRO A 107 1.13 0.41 -6.31
CA PRO A 107 0.25 -0.75 -6.54
C PRO A 107 -1.21 -0.35 -6.80
N ASN A 108 -1.64 0.79 -6.27
CA ASN A 108 -2.94 1.37 -6.54
C ASN A 108 -3.00 1.91 -7.97
N LYS A 109 -3.61 1.13 -8.87
CA LYS A 109 -3.75 1.51 -10.28
C LYS A 109 -4.56 2.79 -10.49
N ASP A 110 -5.49 3.13 -9.60
CA ASP A 110 -6.24 4.39 -9.72
C ASP A 110 -5.35 5.59 -9.39
N PHE A 111 -4.37 5.44 -8.50
CA PHE A 111 -3.32 6.46 -8.32
C PHE A 111 -2.32 6.45 -9.47
N ALA A 112 -1.86 5.28 -9.92
CA ALA A 112 -0.94 5.18 -11.05
C ALA A 112 -1.48 5.87 -12.31
N LYS A 113 -2.80 5.84 -12.53
CA LYS A 113 -3.44 6.56 -13.64
C LYS A 113 -3.17 8.06 -13.64
N LEU A 114 -3.00 8.66 -12.46
CA LEU A 114 -2.84 10.10 -12.29
C LEU A 114 -1.38 10.56 -12.45
N LEU A 115 -0.44 9.63 -12.56
CA LEU A 115 0.97 9.90 -12.73
C LEU A 115 1.34 9.86 -14.22
N ASN A 116 2.21 10.76 -14.65
CA ASN A 116 2.85 10.66 -15.96
C ASN A 116 3.91 9.52 -15.97
N PRO A 117 4.50 9.14 -17.12
CA PRO A 117 5.49 8.07 -17.20
C PRO A 117 6.76 8.29 -16.35
N ASN A 118 7.03 9.53 -15.94
CA ASN A 118 8.13 9.89 -15.04
C ASN A 118 7.76 9.71 -13.55
N GLY A 119 6.52 9.32 -13.24
CA GLY A 119 6.03 9.17 -11.88
C GLY A 119 5.65 10.50 -11.21
N GLU A 120 5.26 11.50 -12.00
CA GLU A 120 5.09 12.88 -11.53
C GLU A 120 3.63 13.32 -11.46
N ILE A 121 3.35 14.15 -10.45
CA ILE A 121 2.07 14.81 -10.20
C ILE A 121 2.29 16.11 -9.43
N MET A 122 1.44 17.11 -9.66
CA MET A 122 1.48 18.36 -8.90
C MET A 122 0.20 18.52 -8.07
N VAL A 123 0.37 18.82 -6.78
CA VAL A 123 -0.73 19.09 -5.86
C VAL A 123 -0.42 20.38 -5.11
N ASN A 124 -1.36 21.34 -5.15
CA ASN A 124 -1.09 22.75 -4.85
C ASN A 124 0.03 23.27 -5.76
N ASP A 125 1.04 23.95 -5.19
CA ASP A 125 2.23 24.44 -5.88
C ASP A 125 3.46 23.51 -5.73
N THR A 126 3.25 22.26 -5.29
CA THR A 126 4.32 21.29 -5.05
C THR A 126 4.27 20.17 -6.08
N ILE A 127 5.42 19.88 -6.69
CA ILE A 127 5.63 18.76 -7.59
C ILE A 127 6.10 17.57 -6.76
N TYR A 128 5.54 16.39 -7.04
CA TYR A 128 5.91 15.12 -6.45
C TYR A 128 6.40 14.17 -7.55
N LEU A 129 7.56 13.55 -7.35
CA LEU A 129 8.13 12.53 -8.25
C LEU A 129 8.37 11.25 -7.47
N ILE A 130 7.78 10.15 -7.93
CA ILE A 130 7.88 8.83 -7.31
C ILE A 130 8.80 7.94 -8.14
N ASN A 131 9.85 7.38 -7.54
CA ASN A 131 10.70 6.39 -8.19
C ASN A 131 11.30 5.42 -7.16
N ARG A 132 12.18 4.50 -7.57
CA ARG A 132 12.79 3.51 -6.66
C ARG A 132 13.56 4.09 -5.47
N ASN A 133 14.02 5.34 -5.55
CA ASN A 133 14.75 6.02 -4.48
C ASN A 133 13.82 6.66 -3.43
N GLY A 134 12.51 6.72 -3.67
CA GLY A 134 11.51 7.30 -2.77
C GLY A 134 10.57 8.28 -3.47
N THR A 135 10.02 9.21 -2.70
CA THR A 135 9.20 10.31 -3.23
C THR A 135 9.91 11.64 -3.03
N TYR A 136 10.32 12.25 -4.14
CA TYR A 136 10.85 13.60 -4.17
C TYR A 136 9.70 14.59 -4.15
N TYR A 137 9.91 15.73 -3.49
CA TYR A 137 8.97 16.83 -3.53
C TYR A 137 9.64 18.19 -3.39
N PHE A 138 9.15 19.15 -4.17
CA PHE A 138 9.70 20.51 -4.26
C PHE A 138 8.65 21.47 -4.84
N PRO A 139 8.70 22.77 -4.49
CA PRO A 139 7.87 23.79 -5.13
C PRO A 139 8.13 23.89 -6.64
N LYS A 140 7.10 24.21 -7.43
CA LYS A 140 7.21 24.31 -8.90
C LYS A 140 8.32 25.25 -9.37
N GLU A 141 8.52 26.36 -8.66
CA GLU A 141 9.59 27.32 -8.93
C GLU A 141 11.02 26.76 -8.78
N LYS A 142 11.16 25.60 -8.11
CA LYS A 142 12.42 24.89 -7.92
C LYS A 142 12.66 23.78 -8.94
N GLU A 143 11.79 23.61 -9.93
CA GLU A 143 11.86 22.49 -10.87
C GLU A 143 13.21 22.41 -11.60
N GLU A 144 13.70 23.51 -12.17
CA GLU A 144 15.00 23.53 -12.88
C GLU A 144 16.17 23.13 -11.96
N GLU A 145 16.17 23.66 -10.73
CA GLU A 145 17.17 23.31 -9.71
C GLU A 145 17.09 21.80 -9.37
N PHE A 146 15.89 21.27 -9.18
CA PHE A 146 15.67 19.85 -8.94
C PHE A 146 16.17 18.98 -10.11
N ARG A 147 15.85 19.32 -11.37
CA ARG A 147 16.30 18.54 -12.54
C ARG A 147 17.83 18.44 -12.59
N ASN A 148 18.54 19.52 -12.27
CA ASN A 148 20.00 19.54 -12.21
C ASN A 148 20.54 18.63 -11.10
N ILE A 149 19.95 18.67 -9.90
CA ILE A 149 20.33 17.81 -8.78
C ILE A 149 20.02 16.33 -9.10
N TYR A 150 18.84 16.07 -9.64
CA TYR A 150 18.36 14.73 -9.96
C TYR A 150 19.22 14.06 -11.05
N ALA A 151 19.72 14.82 -12.02
CA ALA A 151 20.67 14.32 -13.02
C ALA A 151 22.01 13.85 -12.43
N MET A 152 22.35 14.29 -11.21
CA MET A 152 23.56 13.87 -10.48
C MET A 152 23.33 12.65 -9.58
N ASP A 153 22.11 12.07 -9.58
CA ASP A 153 21.72 10.93 -8.73
C ASP A 153 21.96 11.17 -7.22
N SER A 154 21.80 12.43 -6.78
CA SER A 154 21.93 12.79 -5.37
C SER A 154 20.77 12.22 -4.54
N ILE A 155 21.08 11.60 -3.40
CA ILE A 155 20.09 11.04 -2.47
C ILE A 155 19.83 11.93 -1.24
N GLY A 156 20.50 13.09 -1.16
CA GLY A 156 20.34 14.08 -0.08
C GLY A 156 20.96 13.68 1.27
N THR A 157 20.82 14.58 2.24
CA THR A 157 21.25 14.41 3.64
C THR A 157 20.03 14.22 4.53
N GLU A 158 20.03 13.24 5.43
CA GLU A 158 18.91 13.02 6.36
C GLU A 158 18.76 14.21 7.32
N VAL A 159 17.56 14.82 7.34
CA VAL A 159 17.21 15.98 8.18
C VAL A 159 16.14 15.65 9.22
N SER A 160 15.37 14.61 8.95
CA SER A 160 14.41 13.99 9.87
C SER A 160 14.31 12.52 9.47
N GLU A 161 13.73 11.72 10.34
CA GLU A 161 13.46 10.32 10.05
C GLU A 161 12.78 10.13 8.68
N ASP A 162 13.44 9.32 7.84
CA ASP A 162 13.05 8.98 6.47
C ASP A 162 12.97 10.19 5.52
N LEU A 163 13.40 11.38 5.95
CA LEU A 163 13.35 12.61 5.19
C LEU A 163 14.75 13.15 4.92
N TYR A 164 15.07 13.29 3.64
CA TYR A 164 16.36 13.72 3.14
C TYR A 164 16.21 15.05 2.43
N GLU A 165 17.07 16.01 2.75
CA GLU A 165 17.16 17.30 2.06
C GLU A 165 18.25 17.22 0.98
N LEU A 166 17.90 17.63 -0.24
CA LEU A 166 18.80 17.67 -1.38
C LEU A 166 19.34 19.09 -1.61
N ALA A 167 18.48 20.08 -1.39
CA ALA A 167 18.78 21.50 -1.40
C ALA A 167 17.64 22.24 -0.66
N ASP A 168 17.76 23.57 -0.56
CA ASP A 168 16.74 24.40 0.09
C ASP A 168 15.35 24.17 -0.55
N ASN A 169 14.41 23.68 0.26
CA ASN A 169 13.04 23.31 -0.13
C ASN A 169 12.93 22.19 -1.18
N ILE A 170 13.97 21.37 -1.35
CA ILE A 170 13.97 20.18 -2.21
C ILE A 170 14.25 18.95 -1.35
N TYR A 171 13.26 18.08 -1.25
CA TYR A 171 13.29 16.95 -0.34
C TYR A 171 13.03 15.62 -1.03
N ARG A 172 13.46 14.55 -0.39
CA ARG A 172 13.12 13.16 -0.72
C ARG A 172 12.68 12.45 0.54
N PHE A 173 11.49 11.89 0.52
CA PHE A 173 11.01 10.95 1.52
C PHE A 173 11.38 9.52 1.12
N ASP A 174 11.93 8.71 2.02
CA ASP A 174 12.26 7.30 1.80
C ASP A 174 11.00 6.42 1.89
N THR A 175 10.08 6.65 0.96
CA THR A 175 8.77 5.98 0.82
C THR A 175 8.89 4.45 0.81
N PHE A 176 10.02 3.96 0.31
CA PHE A 176 10.26 2.56 -0.02
C PHE A 176 11.33 1.92 0.87
N LYS A 177 11.58 2.50 2.05
CA LYS A 177 12.55 1.94 3.02
C LYS A 177 12.29 0.46 3.31
N GLU A 178 11.04 0.09 3.55
CA GLU A 178 10.62 -1.29 3.83
C GLU A 178 10.69 -2.20 2.58
N LEU A 179 10.61 -1.62 1.36
CA LEU A 179 10.82 -2.34 0.11
C LEU A 179 12.29 -2.80 -0.05
N LYS A 180 13.26 -2.05 0.52
CA LYS A 180 14.69 -2.40 0.46
C LYS A 180 14.99 -3.69 1.24
N ASP A 181 14.13 -4.01 2.22
CA ASP A 181 14.18 -5.23 3.03
C ASP A 181 13.17 -6.29 2.54
N LEU A 182 12.74 -6.22 1.26
CA LEU A 182 11.83 -7.20 0.66
C LEU A 182 12.41 -8.62 0.78
N ILE A 183 11.86 -9.37 1.74
CA ILE A 183 12.05 -10.81 1.85
C ILE A 183 10.78 -11.45 1.31
N GLU A 184 10.91 -12.24 0.24
CA GLU A 184 9.83 -13.15 -0.17
C GLU A 184 9.81 -14.32 0.81
N ILE A 185 8.73 -14.44 1.57
CA ILE A 185 8.55 -15.56 2.50
C ILE A 185 7.86 -16.67 1.73
N ASP A 186 8.59 -17.76 1.49
CA ASP A 186 8.01 -19.01 1.02
C ASP A 186 7.28 -19.68 2.19
N LEU A 187 5.95 -19.60 2.16
CA LEU A 187 5.08 -20.15 3.19
C LEU A 187 5.21 -21.67 3.26
N ASP A 188 5.65 -22.34 2.19
CA ASP A 188 5.82 -23.80 2.21
C ASP A 188 6.95 -24.30 3.12
N SER A 189 7.78 -23.37 3.63
CA SER A 189 8.87 -23.63 4.58
C SER A 189 8.49 -23.41 6.05
N LEU A 190 7.26 -22.97 6.34
CA LEU A 190 6.80 -22.65 7.70
C LEU A 190 5.80 -23.71 8.21
N ASP A 191 5.95 -24.10 9.48
CA ASP A 191 4.99 -24.95 10.18
C ASP A 191 3.77 -24.11 10.61
N PHE A 192 2.60 -24.41 10.06
CA PHE A 192 1.36 -23.70 10.37
C PHE A 192 0.51 -24.44 11.40
N GLU A 193 0.03 -23.73 12.43
CA GLU A 193 -1.05 -24.21 13.29
C GLU A 193 -2.40 -23.91 12.62
N THR A 194 -3.11 -24.96 12.22
CA THR A 194 -4.50 -24.88 11.75
C THR A 194 -5.41 -24.59 12.94
N ASN A 195 -6.02 -23.40 12.98
CA ASN A 195 -7.13 -23.12 13.89
C ASN A 195 -8.44 -23.22 13.09
N GLU A 196 -9.21 -24.26 13.37
CA GLU A 196 -10.55 -24.46 12.82
C GLU A 196 -11.51 -23.40 13.37
N VAL A 197 -12.00 -22.52 12.50
CA VAL A 197 -13.18 -21.71 12.80
C VAL A 197 -14.21 -21.97 11.71
N GLU A 198 -15.15 -22.86 12.00
CA GLU A 198 -16.30 -23.11 11.11
C GLU A 198 -17.17 -21.87 11.03
N THR A 199 -17.31 -21.30 9.84
CA THR A 199 -18.40 -20.37 9.53
C THR A 199 -19.17 -20.91 8.34
N ARG A 200 -20.38 -21.39 8.60
CA ARG A 200 -21.28 -21.95 7.58
C ARG A 200 -21.84 -20.83 6.72
N SER A 201 -21.53 -20.81 5.43
CA SER A 201 -22.40 -20.17 4.43
C SER A 201 -22.58 -21.09 3.24
N SER A 202 -23.84 -21.32 2.88
CA SER A 202 -24.26 -22.09 1.71
C SER A 202 -24.02 -21.29 0.43
N ASN A 203 -22.92 -21.61 -0.27
CA ASN A 203 -22.66 -21.57 -1.71
C ASN A 203 -21.20 -22.01 -1.91
N ASN A 204 -20.74 -22.26 -3.15
CA ASN A 204 -19.40 -22.78 -3.55
C ASN A 204 -18.17 -21.93 -3.09
N GLU A 205 -18.15 -21.46 -1.85
CA GLU A 205 -17.04 -20.73 -1.26
C GLU A 205 -15.90 -21.70 -0.91
N PRO A 206 -14.63 -21.33 -1.20
CA PRO A 206 -13.49 -22.12 -0.76
C PRO A 206 -13.50 -22.29 0.76
N ASN A 207 -13.03 -23.45 1.24
CA ASN A 207 -12.79 -23.62 2.67
C ASN A 207 -11.59 -22.77 3.09
N TYR A 208 -11.81 -21.51 3.46
CA TYR A 208 -10.76 -20.57 3.86
C TYR A 208 -9.93 -21.06 5.06
N ALA A 209 -10.48 -21.93 5.92
CA ALA A 209 -9.75 -22.51 7.04
C ALA A 209 -8.67 -23.51 6.61
N SER A 210 -8.75 -24.02 5.36
CA SER A 210 -7.72 -24.87 4.77
C SER A 210 -6.54 -24.09 4.16
N PHE A 211 -6.64 -22.76 4.08
CA PHE A 211 -5.57 -21.95 3.53
C PHE A 211 -4.50 -21.66 4.57
N PRO A 212 -3.20 -21.62 4.17
CA PRO A 212 -2.12 -21.22 5.06
C PRO A 212 -2.41 -19.84 5.68
N SER A 213 -2.23 -19.74 7.00
CA SER A 213 -2.35 -18.48 7.74
C SER A 213 -1.04 -18.20 8.47
N TYR A 214 -0.56 -16.96 8.40
CA TYR A 214 0.62 -16.53 9.13
C TYR A 214 0.31 -15.30 9.98
N LYS A 215 1.03 -15.15 11.09
CA LYS A 215 1.03 -13.90 11.86
C LYS A 215 2.03 -12.96 11.22
N ALA A 216 1.55 -11.82 10.75
CA ALA A 216 2.41 -10.71 10.36
C ALA A 216 2.86 -9.95 11.63
N ASP A 217 3.64 -10.60 12.52
CA ASP A 217 4.19 -9.93 13.71
C ASP A 217 5.25 -8.90 13.29
N ARG A 218 5.16 -7.68 13.85
CA ARG A 218 6.12 -6.58 13.62
C ARG A 218 7.01 -6.37 14.85
N HIS A 219 8.33 -6.36 14.63
CA HIS A 219 9.30 -5.62 15.45
C HIS A 219 9.90 -4.51 14.57
N THR A 220 9.16 -3.42 14.40
CA THR A 220 9.71 -2.16 13.90
C THR A 220 9.12 -1.04 14.74
N TRP A 221 10.01 -0.43 15.50
CA TRP A 221 9.76 0.71 16.35
C TRP A 221 9.61 1.91 15.43
N LEU A 222 8.37 2.36 15.15
CA LEU A 222 8.15 3.75 14.78
C LEU A 222 6.79 4.36 15.14
N GLY A 223 6.85 5.26 16.12
CA GLY A 223 6.17 6.55 16.05
C GLY A 223 4.69 6.64 16.46
N LYS A 224 4.17 5.74 17.31
CA LYS A 224 2.94 5.86 18.14
C LYS A 224 1.56 6.16 17.47
N LEU A 225 1.50 6.54 16.19
CA LEU A 225 0.29 6.54 15.36
C LEU A 225 0.49 5.73 14.07
N ARG A 226 1.75 5.55 13.63
CA ARG A 226 2.17 4.70 12.51
C ARG A 226 2.26 3.20 12.84
N GLN A 227 2.08 2.81 14.10
CA GLN A 227 2.32 1.44 14.58
C GLN A 227 1.12 0.47 14.44
N GLY A 228 -0.10 0.96 14.24
CA GLY A 228 -1.31 0.13 14.24
C GLY A 228 -1.74 -0.38 12.87
N LEU A 229 -1.09 0.05 11.81
CA LEU A 229 -1.58 -0.07 10.45
C LEU A 229 -0.54 -0.75 9.58
N PHE A 230 -0.60 -2.08 9.61
CA PHE A 230 -0.02 -2.99 8.63
C PHE A 230 1.47 -3.36 8.83
N GLY A 231 1.74 -4.66 8.65
CA GLY A 231 3.03 -5.30 8.87
C GLY A 231 4.06 -4.94 7.79
N ASN A 232 5.27 -5.50 7.91
CA ASN A 232 6.33 -5.29 6.92
C ASN A 232 5.80 -5.57 5.51
N ASP A 233 6.21 -4.70 4.60
CA ASP A 233 5.82 -4.72 3.21
C ASP A 233 6.47 -5.91 2.47
N LYS A 234 5.95 -7.11 2.73
CA LYS A 234 6.51 -8.40 2.30
C LYS A 234 5.58 -9.09 1.31
N TRP A 235 6.19 -9.72 0.31
CA TRP A 235 5.51 -10.71 -0.50
C TRP A 235 5.49 -12.04 0.23
N TYR A 236 4.29 -12.56 0.44
CA TYR A 236 4.06 -13.91 0.94
C TYR A 236 3.64 -14.78 -0.24
N SER A 237 4.32 -15.90 -0.41
CA SER A 237 4.13 -16.78 -1.55
C SER A 237 3.78 -18.19 -1.11
N VAL A 238 2.82 -18.80 -1.79
CA VAL A 238 2.46 -20.22 -1.63
C VAL A 238 2.59 -20.88 -3.00
N GLU A 239 3.34 -21.97 -3.12
CA GLU A 239 3.29 -22.77 -4.34
C GLU A 239 1.93 -23.47 -4.44
N ILE A 240 1.39 -23.57 -5.65
CA ILE A 240 0.15 -24.31 -5.86
C ILE A 240 0.50 -25.81 -5.93
N LYS A 241 0.75 -26.41 -4.76
CA LYS A 241 1.29 -27.76 -4.58
C LYS A 241 0.48 -28.85 -5.31
N ASN A 242 -0.83 -28.66 -5.47
CA ASN A 242 -1.71 -29.61 -6.15
C ASN A 242 -1.85 -29.38 -7.66
N ILE A 243 -1.20 -28.36 -8.23
CA ILE A 243 -1.29 -28.03 -9.66
C ILE A 243 0.10 -28.02 -10.32
N SER A 244 1.13 -27.38 -9.75
CA SER A 244 2.47 -27.31 -10.35
C SER A 244 3.51 -26.59 -9.48
N LYS A 245 4.74 -27.10 -9.39
CA LYS A 245 5.94 -26.37 -8.87
C LYS A 245 6.37 -25.18 -9.74
N LYS A 246 5.70 -24.97 -10.87
CA LYS A 246 5.94 -23.84 -11.79
C LYS A 246 4.90 -22.74 -11.62
N ARG A 247 4.01 -22.80 -10.61
CA ARG A 247 3.01 -21.76 -10.34
C ARG A 247 2.97 -21.44 -8.85
N LYS A 248 2.96 -20.15 -8.53
CA LYS A 248 2.82 -19.66 -7.15
C LYS A 248 1.81 -18.53 -7.07
N VAL A 249 1.04 -18.51 -5.99
CA VAL A 249 0.20 -17.38 -5.60
C VAL A 249 1.04 -16.49 -4.69
N ARG A 250 1.00 -15.17 -4.89
CA ARG A 250 1.64 -14.20 -4.00
C ARG A 250 0.62 -13.21 -3.49
N GLY A 251 0.65 -12.94 -2.19
CA GLY A 251 -0.10 -11.88 -1.53
C GLY A 251 0.85 -10.89 -0.89
N ARG A 252 0.47 -9.62 -0.90
CA ARG A 252 1.22 -8.53 -0.26
C ARG A 252 0.25 -7.58 0.40
N LEU A 253 0.54 -7.22 1.64
CA LEU A 253 -0.07 -6.10 2.33
C LEU A 253 0.95 -4.96 2.28
N TYR A 254 0.60 -3.86 1.61
CA TYR A 254 1.47 -2.69 1.46
C TYR A 254 0.89 -1.50 2.23
N ALA A 255 1.78 -0.62 2.68
CA ALA A 255 1.43 0.67 3.27
C ALA A 255 2.50 1.69 2.88
N TYR A 256 2.11 2.71 2.13
CA TYR A 256 3.03 3.70 1.58
C TYR A 256 2.65 5.12 1.96
N HIS A 257 3.69 5.93 2.20
CA HIS A 257 3.57 7.35 2.47
C HIS A 257 4.32 8.15 1.41
N TYR A 258 3.61 8.62 0.40
CA TYR A 258 4.16 9.38 -0.73
C TYR A 258 4.40 10.86 -0.42
N ALA A 259 4.70 11.20 0.83
CA ALA A 259 4.84 12.57 1.36
C ALA A 259 3.56 13.43 1.40
N PHE A 260 2.73 13.44 0.36
CA PHE A 260 1.52 14.26 0.30
C PHE A 260 0.23 13.53 0.68
N TYR A 261 0.21 12.22 0.49
CA TYR A 261 -0.85 11.33 0.93
C TYR A 261 -0.26 9.96 1.31
N SER A 262 -1.07 9.14 1.99
CA SER A 262 -0.69 7.77 2.29
C SER A 262 -1.84 6.82 2.01
N GLU A 263 -1.48 5.60 1.65
CA GLU A 263 -2.42 4.53 1.41
C GLU A 263 -1.89 3.21 1.94
N ALA A 264 -2.81 2.29 2.17
CA ALA A 264 -2.51 0.90 2.41
C ALA A 264 -3.49 0.03 1.62
N GLY A 265 -3.05 -1.17 1.27
CA GLY A 265 -3.89 -2.09 0.53
C GLY A 265 -3.29 -3.49 0.43
N ILE A 266 -3.99 -4.34 -0.31
CA ILE A 266 -3.61 -5.72 -0.54
C ILE A 266 -3.47 -5.94 -2.05
N THR A 267 -2.37 -6.57 -2.45
CA THR A 267 -2.16 -7.04 -3.83
C THR A 267 -2.08 -8.55 -3.85
N GLY A 268 -2.80 -9.16 -4.78
CA GLY A 268 -2.75 -10.60 -5.07
C GLY A 268 -2.35 -10.83 -6.51
N GLN A 269 -1.41 -11.74 -6.74
CA GLN A 269 -0.94 -12.10 -8.09
C GLN A 269 -0.64 -13.59 -8.21
N VAL A 270 -0.74 -14.10 -9.44
CA VAL A 270 -0.28 -15.45 -9.78
C VAL A 270 0.95 -15.34 -10.68
N LYS A 271 2.00 -16.09 -10.33
CA LYS A 271 3.23 -16.15 -11.14
C LYS A 271 3.46 -17.55 -11.68
N LYS A 272 3.98 -17.62 -12.90
CA LYS A 272 4.44 -18.83 -13.59
C LYS A 272 5.95 -18.81 -13.80
N LYS A 273 6.59 -19.94 -13.54
CA LYS A 273 8.02 -20.16 -13.83
C LYS A 273 8.21 -20.47 -15.30
N ASN A 274 8.94 -19.60 -15.97
CA ASN A 274 9.43 -19.74 -17.33
C ASN A 274 10.97 -19.91 -17.30
N TRP A 275 11.58 -20.07 -18.46
CA TRP A 275 13.03 -20.31 -18.57
C TRP A 275 13.89 -19.07 -18.22
N ILE A 276 13.36 -17.85 -18.34
CA ILE A 276 14.02 -16.57 -17.97
C ILE A 276 13.61 -16.09 -16.56
N GLY A 277 12.84 -16.87 -15.80
CA GLY A 277 12.38 -16.49 -14.46
C GLY A 277 10.87 -16.56 -14.30
N TRP A 278 10.31 -15.75 -13.40
CA TRP A 278 8.88 -15.76 -13.08
C TRP A 278 8.14 -14.61 -13.76
N SER A 279 7.06 -14.93 -14.48
CA SER A 279 6.16 -13.94 -15.10
C SER A 279 4.76 -14.01 -14.48
N LYS A 280 3.99 -12.93 -14.59
CA LYS A 280 2.59 -12.91 -14.13
C LYS A 280 1.74 -13.77 -15.07
N GLU A 281 0.83 -14.58 -14.53
CA GLU A 281 -0.05 -15.47 -15.29
C GLU A 281 -1.52 -15.21 -14.94
N PRO A 282 -2.43 -15.15 -15.93
CA PRO A 282 -3.85 -15.02 -15.64
C PRO A 282 -4.36 -16.20 -14.80
N ALA A 283 -5.07 -15.90 -13.72
CA ALA A 283 -5.79 -16.90 -12.94
C ALA A 283 -7.27 -16.92 -13.34
N GLN A 284 -7.92 -18.09 -13.21
CA GLN A 284 -9.36 -18.21 -13.45
C GLN A 284 -10.16 -17.29 -12.53
N GLU A 285 -9.77 -17.24 -11.25
CA GLU A 285 -10.29 -16.31 -10.25
C GLU A 285 -9.13 -15.87 -9.34
N ILE A 286 -9.00 -14.56 -9.10
CA ILE A 286 -8.22 -14.02 -7.99
C ILE A 286 -9.18 -13.26 -7.07
N ARG A 287 -9.13 -13.58 -5.79
CA ARG A 287 -9.86 -12.88 -4.73
C ARG A 287 -8.85 -12.26 -3.76
N VAL A 288 -9.00 -10.97 -3.51
CA VAL A 288 -8.25 -10.25 -2.47
C VAL A 288 -9.20 -9.45 -1.61
N GLY A 289 -8.89 -9.36 -0.33
CA GLY A 289 -9.72 -8.67 0.63
C GLY A 289 -9.24 -8.88 2.05
N TRP A 290 -10.02 -8.35 2.98
CA TRP A 290 -9.79 -8.50 4.41
C TRP A 290 -11.07 -8.90 5.10
N ARG A 291 -10.91 -9.61 6.22
CA ARG A 291 -11.95 -9.67 7.26
C ARG A 291 -11.87 -8.38 8.10
N PRO A 292 -12.86 -8.09 8.97
CA PRO A 292 -12.91 -6.81 9.64
C PRO A 292 -11.57 -6.42 10.30
N VAL A 293 -11.07 -5.24 9.95
CA VAL A 293 -9.80 -4.70 10.48
C VAL A 293 -10.13 -3.69 11.56
N VAL A 294 -9.50 -3.84 12.73
CA VAL A 294 -9.72 -2.98 13.89
C VAL A 294 -8.44 -2.24 14.22
N LEU A 295 -8.48 -0.93 14.06
CA LEU A 295 -7.37 -0.04 14.39
C LEU A 295 -7.71 0.70 15.66
N THR A 296 -6.77 0.73 16.59
CA THR A 296 -6.98 1.32 17.92
C THR A 296 -6.07 2.52 18.11
N VAL A 297 -6.66 3.67 18.39
CA VAL A 297 -5.95 4.92 18.68
C VAL A 297 -6.27 5.37 20.09
N LYS A 298 -5.24 5.57 20.92
CA LYS A 298 -5.43 6.11 22.27
C LYS A 298 -5.56 7.63 22.22
N ILE A 299 -6.61 8.15 22.86
CA ILE A 299 -6.82 9.59 23.02
C ILE A 299 -5.88 10.11 24.11
N PRO A 300 -5.00 11.08 23.79
CA PRO A 300 -4.16 11.74 24.78
C PRO A 300 -4.99 12.31 25.92
N GLU A 301 -4.50 12.22 27.16
CA GLU A 301 -5.25 12.65 28.34
C GLU A 301 -5.73 14.10 28.26
N LEU A 302 -4.88 14.99 27.74
CA LEU A 302 -5.20 16.40 27.52
C LEU A 302 -6.33 16.65 26.51
N ALA A 303 -6.59 15.70 25.61
CA ALA A 303 -7.64 15.77 24.60
C ALA A 303 -8.94 15.07 25.04
N ARG A 304 -9.00 14.50 26.26
CA ARG A 304 -10.20 13.83 26.76
C ARG A 304 -11.22 14.86 27.24
N ILE A 305 -12.23 15.10 26.42
CA ILE A 305 -13.38 15.94 26.78
C ILE A 305 -14.31 15.17 27.73
N GLN A 306 -14.88 15.84 28.73
CA GLN A 306 -15.97 15.27 29.54
C GLN A 306 -17.16 14.95 28.62
N ARG A 307 -17.57 13.67 28.62
CA ARG A 307 -18.67 13.16 27.80
C ARG A 307 -19.83 12.71 28.68
N PRO A 308 -21.08 12.78 28.18
CA PRO A 308 -22.21 12.24 28.91
C PRO A 308 -22.06 10.72 29.11
N VAL A 309 -22.49 10.23 30.27
CA VAL A 309 -22.55 8.79 30.54
C VAL A 309 -23.64 8.20 29.65
N ILE A 310 -23.24 7.36 28.70
CA ILE A 310 -24.15 6.61 27.82
C ILE A 310 -24.12 5.13 28.22
N GLN A 311 -25.27 4.47 28.14
CA GLN A 311 -25.41 3.05 28.53
C GLN A 311 -25.34 2.09 27.33
N GLN A 312 -25.55 2.61 26.12
CA GLN A 312 -25.55 1.88 24.87
C GLN A 312 -24.83 2.70 23.80
N PRO A 313 -24.33 2.09 22.73
CA PRO A 313 -23.75 2.82 21.62
C PRO A 313 -24.73 3.82 21.03
N VAL A 314 -24.25 5.03 20.72
CA VAL A 314 -25.08 6.11 20.16
C VAL A 314 -24.51 6.54 18.82
N LEU A 315 -25.33 6.49 17.77
CA LEU A 315 -25.00 7.07 16.47
C LEU A 315 -24.91 8.59 16.59
N THR A 316 -23.77 9.15 16.20
CA THR A 316 -23.52 10.60 16.23
C THR A 316 -23.52 11.21 14.84
N ASN A 317 -22.97 10.52 13.85
CA ASN A 317 -22.91 11.00 12.48
C ASN A 317 -22.90 9.86 11.46
N VAL A 318 -23.39 10.16 10.25
CA VAL A 318 -23.32 9.30 9.07
C VAL A 318 -22.93 10.17 7.88
N LEU A 319 -21.76 9.90 7.30
CA LEU A 319 -21.35 10.48 6.02
C LEU A 319 -21.64 9.44 4.92
N ALA A 320 -22.50 9.79 3.97
CA ALA A 320 -22.91 8.89 2.90
C ALA A 320 -22.74 9.54 1.53
N GLU A 321 -22.36 8.72 0.55
CA GLU A 321 -22.39 9.07 -0.88
C GLU A 321 -23.84 9.12 -1.40
N PRO A 322 -24.08 9.67 -2.62
CA PRO A 322 -25.39 9.58 -3.27
C PRO A 322 -25.89 8.13 -3.30
N PHE A 323 -27.15 7.90 -2.91
CA PHE A 323 -27.70 6.56 -2.72
C PHE A 323 -28.05 5.87 -4.04
N PRO A 324 -27.35 4.81 -4.47
CA PRO A 324 -27.87 3.93 -5.50
C PRO A 324 -29.21 3.34 -5.07
N HIS A 325 -30.12 3.11 -6.03
CA HIS A 325 -31.53 2.80 -5.76
C HIS A 325 -31.79 1.81 -4.61
N LYS A 326 -31.08 0.67 -4.58
CA LYS A 326 -31.33 -0.43 -3.62
C LYS A 326 -30.30 -0.53 -2.48
N THR A 327 -29.10 0.00 -2.67
CA THR A 327 -27.99 -0.15 -1.72
C THR A 327 -27.39 1.22 -1.48
N ALA A 328 -27.18 1.60 -0.23
CA ALA A 328 -26.52 2.83 0.16
C ALA A 328 -25.03 2.58 0.45
N ARG A 329 -24.16 3.46 -0.07
CA ARG A 329 -22.75 3.51 0.31
C ARG A 329 -22.56 4.57 1.39
N VAL A 330 -22.03 4.12 2.53
CA VAL A 330 -21.75 4.96 3.68
C VAL A 330 -20.25 4.98 3.88
N GLU A 331 -19.67 6.17 3.78
CA GLU A 331 -18.23 6.36 3.93
C GLU A 331 -17.83 6.22 5.39
N TRP A 332 -18.56 6.93 6.28
CA TRP A 332 -18.23 7.02 7.69
C TRP A 332 -19.47 6.87 8.56
N VAL A 333 -19.41 5.96 9.53
CA VAL A 333 -20.38 5.84 10.62
C VAL A 333 -19.69 6.19 11.92
N HIS A 334 -20.14 7.23 12.61
CA HIS A 334 -19.55 7.65 13.88
C HIS A 334 -20.46 7.23 15.04
N VAL A 335 -19.90 6.46 15.97
CA VAL A 335 -20.61 5.92 17.13
C VAL A 335 -19.86 6.26 18.41
N LEU A 336 -20.58 6.73 19.42
CA LEU A 336 -20.04 6.85 20.78
C LEU A 336 -20.26 5.55 21.53
N LEU A 337 -19.23 5.08 22.23
CA LEU A 337 -19.28 3.86 23.03
C LEU A 337 -19.35 4.16 24.53
N PRO A 338 -20.01 3.27 25.31
CA PRO A 338 -20.08 3.42 26.77
C PRO A 338 -18.74 3.15 27.47
N THR A 339 -17.79 2.46 26.84
CA THR A 339 -16.53 2.01 27.45
C THR A 339 -15.39 1.89 26.42
N ASP A 340 -14.14 1.89 26.90
CA ASP A 340 -12.91 1.73 26.13
C ASP A 340 -12.37 0.31 26.07
N LEU A 341 -12.92 -0.61 26.87
CA LEU A 341 -12.42 -1.99 26.93
C LEU A 341 -13.40 -2.87 26.17
N LEU A 342 -13.08 -3.12 24.92
CA LEU A 342 -13.85 -4.01 24.06
C LEU A 342 -13.12 -5.34 23.90
N THR A 343 -13.85 -6.44 24.14
CA THR A 343 -13.48 -7.76 23.62
C THR A 343 -13.76 -7.82 22.12
N ASP A 344 -13.14 -8.75 21.39
CA ASP A 344 -13.45 -8.98 19.96
C ASP A 344 -14.94 -9.23 19.72
N GLN A 345 -15.59 -9.93 20.65
CA GLN A 345 -17.04 -10.14 20.61
C GLN A 345 -17.81 -8.81 20.73
N GLN A 346 -17.39 -7.91 21.61
CA GLN A 346 -18.01 -6.59 21.75
C GLN A 346 -17.73 -5.70 20.54
N VAL A 347 -16.53 -5.76 19.95
CA VAL A 347 -16.23 -5.04 18.70
C VAL A 347 -17.17 -5.50 17.60
N ASN A 348 -17.31 -6.82 17.40
CA ASN A 348 -18.23 -7.39 16.41
C ASN A 348 -19.68 -6.98 16.68
N GLN A 349 -20.13 -7.08 17.94
CA GLN A 349 -21.48 -6.67 18.32
C GLN A 349 -21.73 -5.18 18.02
N TYR A 350 -20.84 -4.29 18.42
CA TYR A 350 -20.98 -2.86 18.20
C TYR A 350 -20.83 -2.46 16.73
N THR A 351 -20.03 -3.21 15.96
CA THR A 351 -19.96 -3.06 14.50
C THR A 351 -21.30 -3.34 13.86
N GLN A 352 -21.93 -4.47 14.22
CA GLN A 352 -23.25 -4.82 13.69
C GLN A 352 -24.32 -3.80 14.13
N GLN A 353 -24.29 -3.36 15.40
CA GLN A 353 -25.20 -2.30 15.87
C GLN A 353 -24.99 -0.98 15.11
N ALA A 354 -23.74 -0.58 14.85
CA ALA A 354 -23.42 0.62 14.09
C ALA A 354 -23.98 0.56 12.66
N ILE A 355 -23.81 -0.57 11.97
CA ILE A 355 -24.36 -0.79 10.62
C ILE A 355 -25.89 -0.70 10.65
N GLN A 356 -26.55 -1.29 11.66
CA GLN A 356 -28.01 -1.19 11.80
C GLN A 356 -28.50 0.23 12.10
N MET A 357 -27.77 0.98 12.92
CA MET A 357 -28.05 2.39 13.18
C MET A 357 -27.89 3.22 11.90
N ALA A 358 -26.82 3.01 11.13
CA ALA A 358 -26.60 3.66 9.85
C ALA A 358 -27.69 3.32 8.82
N PHE A 359 -28.07 2.04 8.72
CA PHE A 359 -29.17 1.58 7.87
C PHE A 359 -30.50 2.26 8.23
N SER A 360 -30.84 2.32 9.52
CA SER A 360 -32.04 2.99 10.02
C SER A 360 -32.02 4.49 9.71
N HIS A 361 -30.87 5.14 9.92
CA HIS A 361 -30.68 6.57 9.63
C HIS A 361 -30.86 6.87 8.14
N VAL A 362 -30.19 6.12 7.26
CA VAL A 362 -30.28 6.30 5.80
C VAL A 362 -31.71 6.04 5.31
N ARG A 363 -32.33 4.95 5.75
CA ARG A 363 -33.69 4.58 5.34
C ARG A 363 -34.73 5.62 5.75
N SER A 364 -34.53 6.30 6.89
CA SER A 364 -35.42 7.40 7.32
C SER A 364 -35.47 8.58 6.32
N LYS A 365 -34.43 8.72 5.50
CA LYS A 365 -34.31 9.75 4.46
C LYS A 365 -34.58 9.19 3.06
N HIS A 366 -34.31 7.90 2.83
CA HIS A 366 -34.40 7.23 1.53
C HIS A 366 -35.06 5.85 1.65
N ASN A 367 -36.38 5.80 1.47
CA ASN A 367 -37.18 4.58 1.68
C ASN A 367 -36.86 3.42 0.72
N SER A 368 -36.20 3.67 -0.41
CA SER A 368 -35.83 2.64 -1.39
C SER A 368 -34.61 1.82 -0.99
N VAL A 369 -33.85 2.28 0.00
CA VAL A 369 -32.61 1.63 0.46
C VAL A 369 -32.97 0.35 1.21
N THR A 370 -32.42 -0.77 0.73
CA THR A 370 -32.61 -2.11 1.31
C THR A 370 -31.34 -2.67 1.95
N GLU A 371 -30.19 -2.05 1.69
CA GLU A 371 -28.88 -2.46 2.21
C GLU A 371 -28.00 -1.22 2.45
N VAL A 372 -27.14 -1.25 3.47
CA VAL A 372 -26.06 -0.26 3.69
C VAL A 372 -24.72 -0.98 3.71
N LYS A 373 -23.77 -0.49 2.90
CA LYS A 373 -22.37 -0.88 2.95
C LYS A 373 -21.55 0.25 3.56
N CYS A 374 -20.86 -0.03 4.65
CA CYS A 374 -20.03 0.94 5.36
C CYS A 374 -18.56 0.74 4.99
N LYS A 375 -17.84 1.80 4.61
CA LYS A 375 -16.38 1.73 4.41
C LYS A 375 -15.62 1.82 5.73
N ASN A 376 -16.02 2.76 6.61
CA ASN A 376 -15.38 2.95 7.91
C ASN A 376 -16.41 3.18 9.03
N ILE A 377 -16.21 2.53 10.17
CA ILE A 377 -16.97 2.74 11.39
C ILE A 377 -16.02 3.25 12.46
N VAL A 378 -16.20 4.51 12.85
CA VAL A 378 -15.42 5.16 13.90
C VAL A 378 -16.20 5.04 15.20
N MET A 379 -15.67 4.25 16.13
CA MET A 379 -16.25 4.09 17.45
C MET A 379 -15.38 4.78 18.49
N ALA A 380 -15.90 5.81 19.13
CA ALA A 380 -15.16 6.58 20.13
C ALA A 380 -15.63 6.20 21.54
N GLY A 381 -14.78 5.47 22.27
CA GLY A 381 -14.87 5.28 23.72
C GLY A 381 -14.26 6.47 24.48
N PRO A 382 -14.35 6.49 25.82
CA PRO A 382 -13.86 7.59 26.67
C PRO A 382 -12.39 8.02 26.45
N SER A 383 -11.50 7.07 26.16
CA SER A 383 -10.06 7.28 25.98
C SER A 383 -9.47 6.56 24.76
N THR A 384 -10.30 5.87 23.98
CA THR A 384 -9.88 5.12 22.79
C THR A 384 -10.81 5.38 21.61
N ILE A 385 -10.24 5.51 20.41
CA ILE A 385 -10.94 5.52 19.13
C ILE A 385 -10.64 4.21 18.41
N TYR A 386 -11.68 3.54 17.97
CA TYR A 386 -11.61 2.38 17.11
C TYR A 386 -12.00 2.79 15.70
N HIS A 387 -11.14 2.52 14.72
CA HIS A 387 -11.53 2.51 13.32
C HIS A 387 -11.76 1.06 12.92
N VAL A 388 -13.01 0.71 12.66
CA VAL A 388 -13.40 -0.61 12.20
C VAL A 388 -13.72 -0.52 10.72
N MET A 389 -12.91 -1.22 9.92
CA MET A 389 -13.15 -1.41 8.50
C MET A 389 -13.86 -2.76 8.37
N PRO A 390 -15.13 -2.82 7.91
CA PRO A 390 -15.83 -4.07 7.68
C PRO A 390 -15.10 -4.96 6.68
N ASP A 391 -15.54 -6.21 6.57
CA ASP A 391 -15.07 -7.11 5.54
C ASP A 391 -15.31 -6.51 4.15
N ASP A 392 -14.28 -6.60 3.32
CA ASP A 392 -14.37 -6.17 1.94
C ASP A 392 -13.44 -7.02 1.10
N PHE A 393 -13.91 -7.38 -0.08
CA PHE A 393 -13.18 -8.19 -1.02
C PHE A 393 -13.58 -7.84 -2.44
N ILE A 394 -12.63 -8.02 -3.34
CA ILE A 394 -12.86 -7.94 -4.77
C ILE A 394 -12.43 -9.25 -5.43
N ILE A 395 -13.14 -9.58 -6.49
CA ILE A 395 -12.93 -10.78 -7.28
C ILE A 395 -12.69 -10.34 -8.72
N ALA A 396 -11.64 -10.87 -9.34
CA ALA A 396 -11.40 -10.71 -10.77
C ALA A 396 -11.22 -12.09 -11.42
N TYR A 397 -11.73 -12.20 -12.65
CA TYR A 397 -11.63 -13.41 -13.47
C TYR A 397 -10.65 -13.18 -14.61
N ASN A 398 -9.87 -14.20 -14.96
CA ASN A 398 -8.83 -14.12 -16.00
C ASN A 398 -7.83 -12.97 -15.80
N ALA A 399 -7.56 -12.62 -14.54
CA ALA A 399 -6.66 -11.52 -14.17
C ALA A 399 -5.28 -12.06 -13.76
N LYS A 400 -4.22 -11.33 -14.14
CA LYS A 400 -2.83 -11.60 -13.73
C LYS A 400 -2.55 -11.12 -12.29
N GLU A 401 -3.24 -10.05 -11.88
CA GLU A 401 -3.05 -9.34 -10.61
C GLU A 401 -4.32 -8.56 -10.26
N ILE A 402 -4.56 -8.37 -8.97
CA ILE A 402 -5.64 -7.55 -8.43
C ILE A 402 -5.14 -6.78 -7.20
N ASN A 403 -5.57 -5.53 -7.06
CA ASN A 403 -5.21 -4.65 -5.95
C ASN A 403 -6.49 -4.11 -5.29
N ARG A 404 -6.52 -4.08 -3.96
CA ARG A 404 -7.56 -3.44 -3.17
C ARG A 404 -6.96 -2.51 -2.13
N VAL A 405 -7.21 -1.22 -2.26
CA VAL A 405 -6.89 -0.23 -1.23
C VAL A 405 -7.82 -0.43 -0.04
N CYS A 406 -7.25 -0.58 1.16
CA CYS A 406 -7.99 -0.72 2.41
C CYS A 406 -8.16 0.60 3.14
N LEU A 407 -7.18 1.49 3.04
CA LEU A 407 -7.21 2.76 3.75
C LEU A 407 -6.51 3.83 2.92
N LEU A 408 -7.20 4.94 2.68
CA LEU A 408 -6.59 6.21 2.36
C LEU A 408 -6.42 6.94 3.70
N ILE A 409 -5.21 7.42 3.98
CA ILE A 409 -4.93 8.24 5.15
C ILE A 409 -4.74 9.66 4.64
N PRO A 410 -5.77 10.51 4.71
CA PRO A 410 -5.55 11.93 4.59
C PRO A 410 -4.61 12.37 5.71
N ASN A 411 -3.56 13.11 5.37
CA ASN A 411 -2.69 13.76 6.36
C ASN A 411 -3.48 14.73 7.29
N GLN A 412 -4.77 14.98 7.00
CA GLN A 412 -5.71 15.70 7.84
C GLN A 412 -6.27 14.92 9.03
N ALA A 413 -5.89 13.66 9.27
CA ALA A 413 -6.28 12.92 10.49
C ALA A 413 -5.82 13.63 11.80
N HIS A 414 -4.97 14.66 11.71
CA HIS A 414 -4.68 15.59 12.80
C HIS A 414 -5.86 16.48 13.23
N ASN A 415 -6.84 16.76 12.35
CA ASN A 415 -7.93 17.72 12.62
C ASN A 415 -9.07 17.14 13.46
N PHE A 416 -9.07 15.85 13.78
CA PHE A 416 -10.03 15.28 14.75
C PHE A 416 -9.55 15.39 16.21
N ILE A 417 -8.29 15.77 16.44
CA ILE A 417 -7.70 15.87 17.79
C ILE A 417 -7.45 17.32 18.22
N CYS A 418 -7.37 18.27 17.29
CA CYS A 418 -7.30 19.69 17.61
C CYS A 418 -8.59 20.37 17.13
N GLY A 419 -9.38 20.88 18.07
CA GLY A 419 -10.51 21.76 17.76
C GLY A 419 -10.08 22.97 16.93
N PRO A 420 -11.04 23.75 16.41
CA PRO A 420 -10.74 24.89 15.55
C PRO A 420 -9.83 25.86 16.31
N SER A 421 -8.59 25.98 15.85
CA SER A 421 -7.67 27.03 16.26
C SER A 421 -8.18 28.35 15.68
N GLY A 422 -8.84 29.14 16.54
CA GLY A 422 -8.94 30.58 16.37
C GLY A 422 -7.69 31.28 16.86
#